data_AF-A0A1Y2JPB1-F1
#
_entry.id   AF-A0A1Y2JPB1-F1
#
_cell.length_a   1.000
_cell.length_b   1.000
_cell.length_c   1.000
_cell.angle_alpha   90.00
_cell.angle_beta   90.00
_cell.angle_gamma   90.00
#
_symmetry.space_group_name_H-M   'P 1'
#
loop_
_entity.id
_entity.type
_entity.pdbx_description
1 polymer ?
#
loop_
_entity_poly.entity_id
_entity_poly.type
_entity_poly.pdbx_seq_one_letter_code
_entity_poly.pdbx_strand_id
1 'polypeptide(L)'
;MAPKHHPTPLSGGDRKALAKELGRARAMTTILAAQSAEARTKGEALIKQADRLLCESWNERMWADGGPIDPSPTIDQATNCGYSWLEIECSRCKMKRDVDMAELRHPPTTFVHDLASRLRCSKCAKANRRPAATLLQLAQRPRQAAAET
;
A
#
# COMPACT_ATOMS: atom_id res chain seq x y z
N MET A 1 29.14 9.12 -16.32
CA MET A 1 30.28 8.23 -16.00
C MET A 1 30.78 8.60 -14.62
N ALA A 2 30.76 7.67 -13.66
CA ALA A 2 31.38 7.91 -12.36
C ALA A 2 32.90 8.14 -12.56
N PRO A 3 33.50 9.17 -11.94
CA PRO A 3 34.92 9.43 -12.11
C PRO A 3 35.73 8.22 -11.65
N LYS A 4 36.60 7.72 -12.53
CA LYS A 4 37.57 6.67 -12.19
C LYS A 4 38.57 7.30 -11.23
N HIS A 5 38.40 7.10 -9.93
CA HIS A 5 39.44 7.42 -8.95
C HIS A 5 40.63 6.49 -9.23
N HIS A 6 41.55 6.93 -10.06
CA HIS A 6 42.88 6.35 -10.15
C HIS A 6 43.71 6.97 -9.03
N PRO A 7 44.08 6.23 -7.98
CA PRO A 7 45.06 6.72 -7.04
C PRO A 7 46.36 6.89 -7.84
N THR A 8 46.96 8.07 -7.74
CA THR A 8 48.36 8.36 -8.08
C THR A 8 49.24 7.17 -7.68
N PRO A 9 50.32 6.81 -8.42
CA PRO A 9 51.15 5.67 -8.04
C PRO A 9 51.64 5.80 -6.60
N LEU A 10 51.06 4.99 -5.71
CA LEU A 10 51.32 5.00 -4.27
C LEU A 10 52.63 4.24 -4.00
N SER A 11 53.47 4.77 -3.11
CA SER A 11 54.66 4.07 -2.63
C SER A 11 54.27 2.72 -1.99
N GLY A 12 55.24 1.83 -1.74
CA GLY A 12 54.97 0.53 -1.10
C GLY A 12 54.24 0.66 0.25
N GLY A 13 54.64 1.64 1.07
CA GLY A 13 54.00 1.93 2.36
C GLY A 13 52.57 2.44 2.20
N ASP A 14 52.36 3.37 1.26
CA ASP A 14 51.05 3.98 1.01
C ASP A 14 50.04 2.97 0.43
N ARG A 15 50.50 2.02 -0.40
CA ARG A 15 49.66 0.91 -0.89
C ARG A 15 49.13 0.05 0.25
N LYS A 16 49.96 -0.23 1.26
CA LYS A 16 49.56 -1.02 2.44
C LYS A 16 48.57 -0.25 3.33
N ALA A 17 48.79 1.05 3.51
CA ALA A 17 47.85 1.93 4.23
C ALA A 17 46.49 1.99 3.52
N LEU A 18 46.47 2.20 2.19
CA LEU A 18 45.25 2.19 1.40
C LEU A 18 44.51 0.85 1.50
N ALA A 19 45.20 -0.29 1.40
CA ALA A 19 44.57 -1.60 1.52
C ALA A 19 43.88 -1.80 2.90
N LYS A 20 44.48 -1.28 3.97
CA LYS A 20 43.90 -1.30 5.32
C LYS A 20 42.63 -0.46 5.41
N GLU A 21 42.65 0.76 4.87
CA GLU A 21 41.48 1.63 4.84
C GLU A 21 40.35 1.05 3.98
N LEU A 22 40.68 0.46 2.83
CA LEU A 22 39.69 -0.24 2.00
C LEU A 22 39.07 -1.44 2.72
N GLY A 23 39.86 -2.18 3.52
CA GLY A 23 39.35 -3.25 4.39
C GLY A 23 38.34 -2.72 5.41
N ARG A 24 38.67 -1.61 6.08
CA ARG A 24 37.76 -0.93 7.03
C ARG A 24 36.49 -0.42 6.35
N ALA A 25 36.63 0.23 5.19
CA ALA A 25 35.49 0.75 4.43
C ALA A 25 34.53 -0.35 3.99
N ARG A 26 35.05 -1.50 3.52
CA ARG A 26 34.23 -2.66 3.15
C ARG A 26 33.49 -3.23 4.36
N ALA A 27 34.16 -3.37 5.50
CA ALA A 27 33.51 -3.81 6.73
C ALA A 27 32.39 -2.84 7.16
N MET A 28 32.65 -1.53 7.11
CA MET A 28 31.66 -0.51 7.45
C MET A 28 30.47 -0.51 6.47
N THR A 29 30.72 -0.78 5.18
CA THR A 29 29.65 -0.92 4.18
C THR A 29 28.67 -2.01 4.57
N THR A 30 29.16 -3.18 4.98
CA THR A 30 28.30 -4.29 5.44
C THR A 30 27.51 -3.92 6.69
N ILE A 31 28.16 -3.28 7.67
CA ILE A 31 27.51 -2.85 8.92
C ILE A 31 26.38 -1.86 8.63
N LEU A 32 26.66 -0.80 7.86
CA LEU A 32 25.68 0.24 7.55
C LEU A 32 24.53 -0.31 6.69
N ALA A 33 24.82 -1.22 5.75
CA ALA A 33 23.78 -1.87 4.95
C ALA A 33 22.84 -2.71 5.84
N ALA A 34 23.37 -3.47 6.79
CA ALA A 34 22.58 -4.25 7.74
C ALA A 34 21.71 -3.35 8.62
N GLN A 35 22.28 -2.28 9.19
CA GLN A 35 21.54 -1.30 9.99
C GLN A 35 20.44 -0.61 9.19
N SER A 36 20.70 -0.27 7.92
CA SER A 36 19.70 0.33 7.04
C SER A 36 18.54 -0.62 6.76
N ALA A 37 18.82 -1.90 6.51
CA ALA A 37 17.79 -2.92 6.33
C ALA A 37 16.93 -3.08 7.60
N GLU A 38 17.56 -3.17 8.77
CA GLU A 38 16.86 -3.27 10.06
C GLU A 38 15.96 -2.06 10.32
N ALA A 39 16.47 -0.85 10.07
CA ALA A 39 15.70 0.39 10.22
C ALA A 39 14.50 0.42 9.26
N ARG A 40 14.66 -0.06 8.02
CA ARG A 40 13.55 -0.17 7.06
C ARG A 40 12.49 -1.15 7.51
N THR A 41 12.86 -2.35 7.95
CA THR A 41 11.90 -3.35 8.46
C THR A 41 11.09 -2.80 9.63
N LYS A 42 11.75 -2.09 10.55
CA LYS A 42 11.07 -1.41 11.68
C LYS A 42 10.11 -0.32 11.19
N GLY A 43 10.56 0.51 10.23
CA GLY A 43 9.73 1.55 9.63
C GLY A 43 8.51 0.99 8.90
N GLU A 44 8.69 -0.05 8.09
CA GLU A 44 7.61 -0.72 7.36
C GLU A 44 6.57 -1.33 8.30
N ALA A 45 7.00 -1.93 9.42
CA ALA A 45 6.09 -2.43 10.45
C ALA A 45 5.25 -1.31 11.08
N LEU A 46 5.87 -0.16 11.39
CA LEU A 46 5.18 1.00 11.94
C LEU A 46 4.20 1.62 10.94
N ILE A 47 4.59 1.73 9.66
CA ILE A 47 3.71 2.21 8.58
C ILE A 47 2.50 1.28 8.44
N LYS A 48 2.73 -0.04 8.41
CA LYS A 48 1.65 -1.04 8.33
C LYS A 48 0.69 -0.95 9.52
N GLN A 49 1.19 -0.68 10.72
CA GLN A 49 0.36 -0.44 11.89
C GLN A 49 -0.46 0.85 11.76
N ALA A 50 0.14 1.94 11.26
CA ALA A 50 -0.57 3.19 11.02
C ALA A 50 -1.69 3.01 9.98
N ASP A 51 -1.41 2.32 8.87
CA ASP A 51 -2.37 2.01 7.82
C ASP A 51 -3.53 1.14 8.35
N ARG A 52 -3.23 0.19 9.25
CA ARG A 52 -4.25 -0.62 9.93
C ARG A 52 -5.19 0.24 10.76
N LEU A 53 -4.64 1.10 11.62
CA LEU A 53 -5.42 1.99 12.47
C LEU A 53 -6.27 2.98 11.65
N LEU A 54 -5.74 3.44 10.52
CA LEU A 54 -6.50 4.27 9.58
C LEU A 54 -7.70 3.51 8.99
N CYS A 55 -7.53 2.25 8.59
CA CYS A 55 -8.63 1.43 8.08
C CYS A 55 -9.68 1.11 9.16
N GLU A 56 -9.24 0.78 10.38
CA GLU A 56 -10.12 0.53 11.52
C GLU A 56 -10.93 1.77 11.88
N SER A 57 -10.28 2.93 12.04
CA SER A 57 -10.98 4.18 12.34
C SER A 57 -11.95 4.62 11.24
N TRP A 58 -11.61 4.40 9.97
CA TRP A 58 -12.53 4.62 8.85
C TRP A 58 -13.75 3.71 8.94
N ASN A 59 -13.56 2.42 9.24
CA ASN A 59 -14.66 1.47 9.42
C ASN A 59 -15.59 1.84 10.57
N GLU A 60 -15.03 2.27 11.71
CA GLU A 60 -15.82 2.72 12.88
C GLU A 60 -16.64 3.96 12.51
N ARG A 61 -16.03 4.94 11.84
CA ARG A 61 -16.75 6.15 11.37
C ARG A 61 -17.87 5.81 10.39
N MET A 62 -17.60 4.91 9.44
CA MET A 62 -18.62 4.44 8.49
C MET A 62 -19.77 3.69 9.17
N TRP A 63 -19.49 2.94 10.23
CA TRP A 63 -20.50 2.22 11.00
C TRP A 63 -21.34 3.15 11.88
N ALA A 64 -20.70 4.10 12.57
CA ALA A 64 -21.37 5.00 13.51
C ALA A 64 -22.21 6.07 12.80
N ASP A 65 -21.63 6.74 11.80
CA ASP A 65 -22.22 7.95 11.22
C ASP A 65 -22.80 7.71 9.81
N GLY A 66 -22.48 6.57 9.19
CA GLY A 66 -22.83 6.31 7.78
C GLY A 66 -22.11 7.23 6.77
N GLY A 67 -21.18 8.07 7.22
CA GLY A 67 -20.41 9.03 6.43
C GLY A 67 -19.93 10.22 7.27
N PRO A 68 -18.94 11.02 6.80
CA PRO A 68 -18.46 11.11 5.42
C PRO A 68 -17.45 10.02 5.04
N ILE A 69 -17.51 9.62 3.75
CA ILE A 69 -16.58 8.66 3.15
C ILE A 69 -15.13 9.21 3.06
N ASP A 70 -14.96 10.54 3.16
CA ASP A 70 -13.70 11.27 3.09
C ASP A 70 -13.32 11.85 4.47
N PRO A 71 -12.05 11.78 4.92
CA PRO A 71 -10.91 11.09 4.30
C PRO A 71 -10.92 9.59 4.50
N SER A 72 -10.68 8.85 3.42
CA SER A 72 -10.48 7.40 3.44
C SER A 72 -8.98 7.06 3.35
N PRO A 73 -8.56 5.83 3.69
CA PRO A 73 -7.25 5.35 3.28
C PRO A 73 -7.11 5.30 1.74
N THR A 74 -5.87 5.25 1.25
CA THR A 74 -5.60 4.82 -0.13
C THR A 74 -5.78 3.32 -0.27
N ILE A 75 -5.95 2.84 -1.50
CA ILE A 75 -6.03 1.40 -1.78
C ILE A 75 -4.73 0.70 -1.36
N ASP A 76 -3.57 1.32 -1.58
CA ASP A 76 -2.26 0.78 -1.16
C ASP A 76 -2.15 0.66 0.36
N GLN A 77 -2.63 1.66 1.11
CA GLN A 77 -2.64 1.59 2.57
C GLN A 77 -3.53 0.46 3.07
N ALA A 78 -4.74 0.34 2.49
CA ALA A 78 -5.68 -0.71 2.86
C ALA A 78 -5.13 -2.12 2.54
N THR A 79 -4.51 -2.30 1.38
CA THR A 79 -3.89 -3.58 0.99
C THR A 79 -2.65 -3.90 1.81
N ASN A 80 -1.81 -2.90 2.15
CA ASN A 80 -0.61 -3.09 2.98
C ASN A 80 -0.95 -3.68 4.37
N CYS A 81 -2.04 -3.21 4.98
CA CYS A 81 -2.49 -3.69 6.29
C CYS A 81 -3.44 -4.90 6.23
N GLY A 82 -3.73 -5.42 5.03
CA GLY A 82 -4.54 -6.63 4.82
C GLY A 82 -6.04 -6.39 4.69
N TYR A 83 -6.50 -5.14 4.60
CA TYR A 83 -7.89 -4.75 4.33
C TYR A 83 -8.14 -4.62 2.82
N SER A 84 -7.87 -5.69 2.06
CA SER A 84 -7.99 -5.65 0.59
C SER A 84 -9.43 -5.66 0.08
N TRP A 85 -10.42 -6.00 0.92
CA TRP A 85 -11.82 -6.13 0.50
C TRP A 85 -12.63 -4.91 0.89
N LEU A 86 -13.48 -4.45 -0.03
CA LEU A 86 -14.43 -3.37 0.19
C LEU A 86 -15.85 -3.84 -0.08
N GLU A 87 -16.72 -3.74 0.93
CA GLU A 87 -18.14 -3.96 0.75
C GLU A 87 -18.78 -2.71 0.16
N ILE A 88 -19.52 -2.90 -0.93
CA ILE A 88 -20.26 -1.86 -1.63
C ILE A 88 -21.72 -2.23 -1.76
N GLU A 89 -22.58 -1.23 -1.85
CA GLU A 89 -23.99 -1.37 -2.22
C GLU A 89 -24.29 -0.53 -3.48
N CYS A 90 -24.94 -1.13 -4.47
CA CYS A 90 -25.43 -0.35 -5.61
C CYS A 90 -26.58 0.56 -5.18
N SER A 91 -26.43 1.89 -5.35
CA SER A 91 -27.46 2.87 -4.99
C SER A 91 -28.82 2.63 -5.66
N ARG A 92 -28.82 2.05 -6.87
CA ARG A 92 -30.05 1.76 -7.64
C ARG A 92 -30.69 0.42 -7.29
N CYS A 93 -29.94 -0.69 -7.42
CA CYS A 93 -30.51 -2.02 -7.28
C CYS A 93 -30.32 -2.64 -5.89
N LYS A 94 -29.70 -1.90 -4.96
CA LYS A 94 -29.46 -2.30 -3.56
C LYS A 94 -28.73 -3.63 -3.37
N MET A 95 -28.07 -4.08 -4.43
CA MET A 95 -27.23 -5.28 -4.40
C MET A 95 -25.93 -4.92 -3.69
N LYS A 96 -25.66 -5.66 -2.62
CA LYS A 96 -24.38 -5.64 -1.94
C LYS A 96 -23.38 -6.56 -2.64
N ARG A 97 -22.11 -6.22 -2.58
CA ARG A 97 -21.01 -7.01 -3.15
C ARG A 97 -19.71 -6.66 -2.46
N ASP A 98 -18.83 -7.64 -2.33
CA ASP A 98 -17.44 -7.39 -1.96
C ASP A 98 -16.57 -7.25 -3.21
N VAL A 99 -15.70 -6.25 -3.19
CA VAL A 99 -14.73 -5.97 -4.24
C VAL A 99 -13.34 -6.18 -3.66
N ASP A 100 -12.56 -7.06 -4.29
CA ASP A 100 -11.13 -7.12 -4.02
C ASP A 100 -10.46 -5.92 -4.67
N MET A 101 -10.00 -4.98 -3.84
CA MET A 101 -9.32 -3.78 -4.30
C MET A 101 -7.91 -4.07 -4.80
N ALA A 102 -7.28 -5.16 -4.35
CA ALA A 102 -5.93 -5.54 -4.79
C ALA A 102 -5.89 -6.01 -6.24
N GLU A 103 -7.01 -6.50 -6.77
CA GLU A 103 -7.14 -6.90 -8.18
C GLU A 103 -7.46 -5.71 -9.12
N LEU A 104 -7.84 -4.56 -8.57
CA LEU A 104 -8.17 -3.38 -9.36
C LEU A 104 -6.89 -2.74 -9.90
N ARG A 105 -6.92 -2.31 -11.17
CA ARG A 105 -5.86 -1.43 -11.68
C ARG A 105 -6.12 -0.01 -11.18
N HIS A 106 -5.21 0.51 -10.37
CA HIS A 106 -5.29 1.88 -9.87
C HIS A 106 -3.88 2.50 -9.72
N PRO A 107 -3.77 3.83 -9.78
CA PRO A 107 -2.62 4.54 -9.24
C PRO A 107 -2.47 4.29 -7.72
N PRO A 108 -1.24 4.23 -7.18
CA PRO A 108 -0.96 4.10 -5.74
C PRO A 108 -1.67 5.14 -4.86
N THR A 109 -1.88 6.33 -5.41
CA THR A 109 -2.50 7.48 -4.72
C THR A 109 -4.02 7.48 -4.79
N THR A 110 -4.66 6.41 -5.28
CA THR A 110 -6.12 6.35 -5.38
C THR A 110 -6.72 6.11 -4.00
N PHE A 111 -7.65 6.97 -3.61
CA PHE A 111 -8.38 6.81 -2.37
C PHE A 111 -9.55 5.84 -2.53
N VAL A 112 -9.90 5.14 -1.46
CA VAL A 112 -11.06 4.24 -1.44
C VAL A 112 -12.36 5.00 -1.79
N HIS A 113 -12.53 6.23 -1.31
CA HIS A 113 -13.72 7.03 -1.63
C HIS A 113 -13.86 7.37 -3.13
N ASP A 114 -12.77 7.43 -3.90
CA ASP A 114 -12.82 7.65 -5.34
C ASP A 114 -13.51 6.49 -6.09
N LEU A 115 -13.50 5.29 -5.51
CA LEU A 115 -14.11 4.10 -6.09
C LEU A 115 -15.63 4.17 -6.18
N ALA A 116 -16.27 5.00 -5.35
CA ALA A 116 -17.73 5.19 -5.35
C ALA A 116 -18.27 5.58 -6.74
N SER A 117 -17.51 6.37 -7.49
CA SER A 117 -17.87 6.81 -8.85
C SER A 117 -17.48 5.83 -9.97
N ARG A 118 -16.55 4.91 -9.68
CA ARG A 118 -15.92 4.03 -10.68
C ARG A 118 -16.55 2.64 -10.72
N LEU A 119 -17.01 2.13 -9.58
CA LEU A 119 -17.57 0.79 -9.45
C LEU A 119 -18.99 0.72 -10.01
N ARG A 120 -19.31 -0.41 -10.66
CA ARG A 120 -20.62 -0.67 -11.27
C ARG A 120 -21.05 -2.10 -11.02
N CYS A 121 -22.30 -2.32 -10.61
CA CYS A 121 -22.83 -3.67 -10.49
C CYS A 121 -23.14 -4.27 -11.87
N SER A 122 -23.04 -5.59 -11.99
CA SER A 122 -23.25 -6.33 -13.26
C SER A 122 -24.63 -6.07 -13.87
N LYS A 123 -25.68 -6.01 -13.06
CA LYS A 123 -27.05 -5.70 -13.50
C LYS A 123 -27.16 -4.30 -14.13
N CYS A 124 -26.57 -3.29 -13.48
CA CYS A 124 -26.60 -1.93 -14.02
C CYS A 124 -25.65 -1.77 -15.22
N ALA A 125 -24.53 -2.49 -15.24
CA ALA A 125 -23.63 -2.53 -16.39
C ALA A 125 -24.32 -3.10 -17.64
N LYS A 126 -25.04 -4.24 -17.50
CA LYS A 126 -25.85 -4.83 -18.59
C LYS A 126 -26.93 -3.87 -19.11
N ALA A 127 -27.51 -3.05 -18.23
CA ALA A 127 -28.51 -2.05 -18.58
C ALA A 127 -27.91 -0.72 -19.09
N ASN A 128 -26.59 -0.64 -19.29
CA ASN A 128 -25.85 0.58 -19.63
C ASN A 128 -26.13 1.77 -18.69
N ARG A 129 -26.27 1.49 -17.39
CA ARG A 129 -26.49 2.48 -16.32
C ARG A 129 -25.24 2.59 -15.46
N ARG A 130 -24.99 3.79 -14.92
CA ARG A 130 -23.83 4.09 -14.08
C ARG A 130 -24.25 4.70 -12.73
N PRO A 131 -24.96 3.94 -11.88
CA PRO A 131 -25.24 4.40 -10.52
C PRO A 131 -23.93 4.48 -9.72
N ALA A 132 -23.84 5.42 -8.79
CA ALA A 132 -22.76 5.44 -7.81
C ALA A 132 -22.87 4.21 -6.87
N ALA A 133 -21.73 3.69 -6.45
CA ALA A 133 -21.65 2.70 -5.40
C ALA A 133 -21.61 3.39 -4.03
N THR A 134 -22.49 2.99 -3.13
CA THR A 134 -22.38 3.33 -1.72
C THR A 134 -21.29 2.44 -1.13
N LEU A 135 -20.26 3.05 -0.55
CA LEU A 135 -19.20 2.31 0.14
C LEU A 135 -19.67 2.01 1.57
N LEU A 136 -19.46 0.79 2.05
CA LEU A 136 -19.91 0.38 3.38
C LEU A 136 -18.73 0.24 4.34
N GLN A 137 -17.99 -0.86 4.27
CA GLN A 137 -16.88 -1.14 5.18
C GLN A 137 -15.75 -1.88 4.48
N LEU A 138 -14.52 -1.63 4.92
CA LEU A 138 -13.35 -2.42 4.57
C LEU A 138 -13.36 -3.75 5.33
N ALA A 139 -12.73 -4.77 4.76
CA ALA A 139 -12.64 -6.10 5.32
C ALA A 139 -11.30 -6.76 4.97
N GLN A 140 -10.85 -7.67 5.83
CA GLN A 140 -9.67 -8.50 5.54
C GLN A 140 -9.97 -9.72 4.68
N ARG A 141 -11.26 -10.08 4.59
CA ARG A 141 -11.79 -11.22 3.85
C ARG A 141 -13.15 -10.85 3.28
N PRO A 142 -13.61 -11.48 2.19
CA PRO A 142 -14.97 -11.26 1.71
C PRO A 142 -15.96 -11.67 2.81
N ARG A 143 -16.92 -10.79 3.10
CA ARG A 143 -18.02 -11.05 4.05
C ARG A 143 -19.19 -11.77 3.37
N GLN A 144 -19.34 -11.58 2.07
CA GLN A 144 -20.34 -12.23 1.26
C GLN A 144 -19.73 -13.50 0.67
N ALA A 145 -20.43 -14.63 0.83
CA ALA A 145 -20.14 -15.82 0.05
C ALA A 145 -20.15 -15.43 -1.44
N ALA A 146 -19.17 -15.91 -2.21
CA ALA A 146 -19.05 -15.59 -3.62
C ALA A 146 -20.41 -15.76 -4.30
N ALA A 147 -21.01 -14.66 -4.75
CA ALA A 147 -22.24 -14.73 -5.52
C ALA A 147 -21.92 -15.53 -6.78
N GLU A 148 -22.52 -16.72 -6.89
CA GLU A 148 -22.41 -17.59 -8.06
C GLU A 148 -22.69 -16.77 -9.33
N THR A 149 -21.83 -16.98 -10.32
CA THR A 149 -21.74 -16.30 -11.62
C THR A 149 -23.02 -16.35 -12.44
#